data_AF-A0A8T4J5Q1-F1
#
_entry.id   AF-A0A8T4J5Q1-F1
#
_cell.length_a   1.000
_cell.length_b   1.000
_cell.length_c   1.000
_cell.angle_alpha   90.00
_cell.angle_beta   90.00
_cell.angle_gamma   90.00
#
_symmetry.space_group_name_H-M   'P 1'
#
loop_
_entity.id
_entity.type
_entity.pdbx_description
1 polymer ?
#
loop_
_entity_poly.entity_id
_entity_poly.type
_entity_poly.pdbx_seq_one_letter_code
_entity_poly.pdbx_strand_id
1 'polypeptide(L)'
;LADLGYADLEGHQTGHPWLVASKGRLGFSASDATLWAPEGRRHQRLPWIAVRRSLAVYSGVPSLAEPHRLYGRELSPDALLGFQETLRARGLSGADYLFLPVHPW
;
A
#
# COMPACT_ATOMS: atom_id res chain seq x y z
N LEU A 1 -3.45 -21.57 -16.75
CA LEU A 1 -3.53 -20.08 -16.77
C LEU A 1 -4.86 -19.60 -17.32
N ALA A 2 -5.47 -20.28 -18.31
CA ALA A 2 -6.71 -19.84 -18.95
C ALA A 2 -7.90 -19.63 -17.98
N ASP A 3 -7.93 -20.35 -16.85
CA ASP A 3 -9.02 -20.25 -15.87
C ASP A 3 -8.74 -19.28 -14.71
N LEU A 4 -7.59 -18.58 -14.72
CA LEU A 4 -7.23 -17.65 -13.64
C LEU A 4 -7.94 -16.30 -13.81
N GLY A 5 -8.33 -15.70 -12.68
CA GLY A 5 -8.78 -14.32 -12.65
C GLY A 5 -7.65 -13.33 -12.95
N TYR A 6 -8.02 -12.08 -13.25
CA TYR A 6 -7.07 -11.03 -13.66
C TYR A 6 -5.89 -10.87 -12.68
N ALA A 7 -6.16 -10.68 -11.40
CA ALA A 7 -5.12 -10.45 -10.39
C ALA A 7 -4.20 -11.68 -10.20
N ASP A 8 -4.76 -12.89 -10.27
CA ASP A 8 -3.99 -14.12 -10.12
C ASP A 8 -3.09 -14.37 -11.34
N LEU A 9 -3.52 -13.95 -12.53
CA LEU A 9 -2.76 -14.08 -13.77
C LEU A 9 -1.55 -13.12 -13.80
N GLU A 10 -1.65 -11.94 -13.20
CA GLU A 10 -0.62 -10.90 -13.26
C GLU A 10 0.75 -11.37 -12.75
N GLY A 11 0.77 -12.15 -11.66
CA GLY A 11 2.01 -12.70 -11.10
C GLY A 11 2.70 -13.76 -11.96
N HIS A 12 2.09 -14.23 -13.06
CA HIS A 12 2.69 -15.20 -13.98
C HIS A 12 3.47 -14.56 -15.15
N GLN A 13 3.52 -13.24 -15.22
CA GLN A 13 4.21 -12.55 -16.30
C GLN A 13 5.74 -12.77 -16.25
N THR A 14 6.34 -12.90 -17.43
CA THR A 14 7.77 -13.21 -17.57
C THR A 14 8.67 -11.97 -17.44
N GLY A 15 8.08 -10.76 -17.43
CA GLY A 15 8.79 -9.49 -17.34
C GLY A 15 8.90 -8.79 -18.69
N HIS A 16 9.82 -7.82 -18.81
CA HIS A 16 10.00 -7.07 -20.05
C HIS A 16 10.55 -7.98 -21.16
N PRO A 17 9.97 -8.00 -22.37
CA PRO A 17 10.30 -8.97 -23.42
C PRO A 17 11.70 -8.80 -24.05
N TRP A 18 12.43 -7.74 -23.72
CA TRP A 18 13.70 -7.36 -24.37
C TRP A 18 14.84 -7.15 -23.37
N LEU A 19 14.53 -6.84 -22.11
CA LEU A 19 15.54 -6.64 -21.09
C LEU A 19 15.91 -7.98 -20.46
N VAL A 20 17.14 -8.43 -20.71
CA VAL A 20 17.67 -9.71 -20.22
C VAL A 20 17.63 -9.77 -18.70
N ALA A 21 18.11 -8.73 -18.01
CA ALA A 21 18.08 -8.62 -16.55
C ALA A 21 16.86 -7.80 -16.05
N SER A 22 15.66 -8.10 -16.56
CA SER A 22 14.43 -7.36 -16.22
C SER A 22 13.93 -7.54 -14.78
N LYS A 23 14.52 -8.47 -14.03
CA LYS A 23 14.07 -8.94 -12.72
C LYS A 23 15.08 -8.74 -11.59
N GLY A 24 16.03 -7.80 -11.77
CA GLY A 24 17.17 -7.59 -10.87
C GLY A 24 16.87 -7.02 -9.48
N ARG A 25 15.78 -6.25 -9.30
CA ARG A 25 15.30 -5.65 -8.02
C ARG A 25 16.41 -5.41 -6.99
N LEU A 26 17.40 -4.58 -7.36
CA LEU A 26 18.56 -4.31 -6.51
C LEU A 26 18.11 -3.79 -5.14
N GLY A 27 18.72 -4.34 -4.08
CA GLY A 27 18.33 -4.10 -2.69
C GLY A 27 17.58 -5.28 -2.07
N PHE A 28 16.83 -6.06 -2.85
CA PHE A 28 16.18 -7.26 -2.33
C PHE A 28 17.20 -8.37 -2.09
N SER A 29 17.20 -8.93 -0.88
CA SER A 29 17.78 -10.25 -0.64
C SER A 29 16.96 -11.35 -1.36
N ALA A 30 17.48 -12.58 -1.38
CA ALA A 30 16.73 -13.72 -1.92
C ALA A 30 15.40 -13.96 -1.16
N SER A 31 15.40 -13.74 0.16
CA SER A 31 14.17 -13.80 0.98
C SER A 31 13.20 -12.67 0.64
N ASP A 32 13.70 -11.44 0.43
CA ASP A 32 12.86 -10.31 0.04
C ASP A 32 12.23 -10.53 -1.32
N ALA A 33 12.98 -11.04 -2.29
CA ALA A 33 12.43 -11.39 -3.60
C ALA A 33 11.31 -12.45 -3.49
N THR A 34 11.46 -13.43 -2.61
CA THR A 34 10.42 -14.44 -2.37
C THR A 34 9.16 -13.86 -1.73
N LEU A 35 9.32 -12.83 -0.89
CA LEU A 35 8.23 -12.22 -0.13
C LEU A 35 7.50 -11.11 -0.88
N TRP A 36 8.23 -10.31 -1.66
CA TRP A 36 7.77 -9.03 -2.19
C TRP A 36 7.75 -8.97 -3.72
N ALA A 37 8.44 -9.86 -4.42
CA ALA A 37 8.36 -9.87 -5.88
C ALA A 37 6.98 -10.39 -6.34
N PRO A 38 6.40 -9.80 -7.41
CA PRO A 38 5.06 -10.16 -7.88
C PRO A 38 4.94 -11.64 -8.27
N GLU A 39 6.01 -12.26 -8.81
CA GLU A 39 6.04 -13.70 -9.13
C GLU A 39 5.95 -14.62 -7.90
N GLY A 40 6.24 -14.08 -6.71
CA GLY A 40 5.99 -14.75 -5.44
C GLY A 40 4.51 -14.96 -5.16
N ARG A 41 3.62 -14.15 -5.78
CA ARG A 41 2.14 -14.24 -5.69
C ARG A 41 1.65 -14.35 -4.25
N ARG A 42 2.26 -13.58 -3.35
CA ARG A 42 1.90 -13.55 -1.94
C ARG A 42 1.01 -12.34 -1.67
N HIS A 43 -0.14 -12.59 -1.07
CA HIS A 43 -0.93 -11.50 -0.49
C HIS A 43 -0.21 -10.93 0.72
N GLN A 44 -0.08 -9.61 0.77
CA GLN A 44 0.57 -8.90 1.85
C GLN A 44 -0.34 -7.80 2.38
N ARG A 45 -0.27 -7.58 3.70
CA ARG A 45 -0.95 -6.47 4.36
C ARG A 45 -0.01 -5.27 4.42
N LEU A 46 -0.48 -4.11 3.99
CA LEU A 46 0.28 -2.87 4.04
C LEU A 46 0.24 -2.27 5.45
N PRO A 47 1.40 -1.99 6.08
CA PRO A 47 1.49 -1.11 7.21
C PRO A 47 0.99 0.30 6.86
N TRP A 48 0.43 0.97 7.85
CA TRP A 48 -0.04 2.34 7.74
C TRP A 48 0.68 3.22 8.74
N ILE A 49 1.08 4.40 8.30
CA ILE A 49 1.67 5.43 9.18
C ILE A 49 0.80 6.67 9.19
N ALA A 50 0.80 7.38 10.32
CA ALA A 50 0.21 8.70 10.44
C ALA A 50 1.29 9.76 10.22
N VAL A 51 1.16 10.55 9.15
CA VAL A 51 2.10 11.60 8.77
C VAL A 51 1.50 12.97 9.08
N ARG A 52 2.22 13.86 9.77
CA ARG A 52 1.73 15.22 10.02
C ARG A 52 1.49 15.95 8.71
N ARG A 53 0.41 16.73 8.65
CA ARG A 53 0.08 17.59 7.49
C ARG A 53 1.15 18.62 7.14
N SER A 54 2.02 18.99 8.07
CA SER A 54 3.18 19.83 7.80
C SER A 54 4.26 19.15 6.94
N LEU A 55 4.20 17.81 6.81
CA LEU A 55 5.17 16.99 6.07
C LEU A 55 4.54 16.24 4.89
N ALA A 56 3.22 16.34 4.71
CA ALA A 56 2.50 15.58 3.70
C ALA A 56 1.36 16.39 3.09
N VAL A 57 1.20 16.27 1.77
CA VAL A 57 0.13 16.88 1.00
C VAL A 57 -0.76 15.77 0.44
N TYR A 58 -2.08 15.94 0.60
CA TYR A 58 -3.06 15.09 -0.07
C TYR A 58 -3.49 15.72 -1.39
N SER A 59 -3.63 14.92 -2.44
CA SER A 59 -4.17 15.36 -3.72
C SER A 59 -5.06 14.26 -4.29
N GLY A 60 -6.34 14.56 -4.42
CA GLY A 60 -7.35 13.64 -4.95
C GLY A 60 -8.11 14.27 -6.13
N VAL A 61 -8.69 13.42 -6.97
CA VAL A 61 -9.66 13.83 -8.00
C VAL A 61 -10.93 14.42 -7.35
N PRO A 62 -11.77 15.19 -8.04
CA PRO A 62 -12.91 15.89 -7.42
C PRO A 62 -13.85 15.00 -6.58
N SER A 63 -14.11 13.76 -7.01
CA SER A 63 -14.93 12.80 -6.25
C SER A 63 -14.30 12.39 -4.92
N LEU A 64 -12.97 12.47 -4.83
CA LEU A 64 -12.13 12.14 -3.68
C LEU A 64 -11.31 13.36 -3.22
N ALA A 65 -11.83 14.58 -3.36
CA ALA A 65 -11.05 15.79 -3.03
C ALA A 65 -10.61 15.83 -1.55
N GLU A 66 -11.36 15.15 -0.68
CA GLU A 66 -11.09 15.08 0.75
C GLU A 66 -10.56 13.70 1.17
N PRO A 67 -9.50 13.63 2.00
CA PRO A 67 -8.88 12.36 2.41
C PRO A 67 -9.86 11.36 3.02
N HIS A 68 -10.81 11.83 3.84
CA HIS A 68 -11.77 10.97 4.51
C HIS A 68 -12.66 10.17 3.54
N ARG A 69 -12.90 10.69 2.32
CA ARG A 69 -13.65 9.97 1.29
C ARG A 69 -12.88 8.78 0.74
N LEU A 70 -11.58 8.97 0.48
CA LEU A 70 -10.70 7.87 0.09
C LEU A 70 -10.64 6.83 1.21
N TYR A 71 -10.40 7.28 2.45
CA TYR A 71 -10.28 6.38 3.59
C TYR A 71 -11.56 5.56 3.82
N GLY A 72 -12.74 6.17 3.77
CA GLY A 72 -14.00 5.45 3.93
C GLY A 72 -14.32 4.44 2.81
N ARG A 73 -13.64 4.55 1.65
CA ARG A 73 -13.78 3.59 0.54
C ARG A 73 -12.79 2.43 0.63
N GLU A 74 -11.54 2.72 1.02
CA GLU A 74 -10.44 1.75 0.97
C GLU A 74 -10.23 1.00 2.30
N LEU A 75 -10.68 1.58 3.43
CA LEU A 75 -10.46 1.03 4.77
C LEU A 75 -11.79 0.65 5.41
N SER A 76 -11.77 -0.43 6.18
CA SER A 76 -12.92 -0.79 7.01
C SER A 76 -13.12 0.25 8.12
N PRO A 77 -14.36 0.43 8.61
CA PRO A 77 -14.64 1.30 9.76
C PRO A 77 -13.77 0.97 10.98
N ASP A 78 -13.57 -0.32 11.27
CA ASP A 78 -12.77 -0.78 12.40
C ASP A 78 -11.28 -0.40 12.27
N ALA A 79 -10.72 -0.50 11.06
CA ALA A 79 -9.35 -0.09 10.81
C ALA A 79 -9.16 1.42 11.04
N LEU A 80 -10.11 2.23 10.55
CA LEU A 80 -10.08 3.69 10.73
C LEU A 80 -10.22 4.10 12.19
N LEU A 81 -11.13 3.46 12.93
CA LEU A 81 -11.26 3.66 14.37
C LEU A 81 -9.96 3.31 15.09
N GLY A 82 -9.34 2.18 14.75
CA GLY A 82 -8.04 1.77 15.31
C GLY A 82 -6.93 2.80 15.07
N PHE A 83 -6.87 3.42 13.89
CA PHE A 83 -5.89 4.46 13.58
C PHE A 83 -6.12 5.73 14.40
N GLN A 84 -7.38 6.17 14.51
CA GLN A 84 -7.76 7.34 15.29
C GLN A 84 -7.47 7.13 16.78
N GLU A 85 -7.80 5.95 17.32
CA GLU A 85 -7.50 5.58 18.70
C GLU A 85 -6.01 5.53 19.00
N THR A 86 -5.22 5.04 18.04
CA THR A 86 -3.74 5.04 18.13
C THR A 86 -3.18 6.46 18.29
N LEU A 87 -3.75 7.46 17.60
CA LEU A 87 -3.37 8.86 17.76
C LEU A 87 -3.88 9.45 19.08
N ARG A 88 -5.15 9.20 19.42
CA ARG A 88 -5.79 9.72 20.64
C ARG A 88 -5.06 9.25 21.90
N ALA A 89 -4.67 7.98 21.95
CA ALA A 89 -3.88 7.41 23.05
C ALA A 89 -2.53 8.09 23.26
N ARG A 90 -2.00 8.79 22.24
CA ARG A 90 -0.76 9.58 22.29
C ARG A 90 -1.01 11.07 22.50
N GLY A 91 -2.25 11.49 22.78
CA GLY A 91 -2.64 12.89 22.92
C GLY A 91 -2.58 13.68 21.61
N LEU A 92 -2.63 13.00 20.46
CA LEU A 92 -2.55 13.62 19.14
C LEU A 92 -3.94 13.79 18.53
N SER A 93 -4.17 14.93 17.87
CA SER A 93 -5.39 15.18 17.10
C SER A 93 -5.32 14.48 15.74
N GLY A 94 -6.31 13.65 15.41
CA GLY A 94 -6.40 13.02 14.09
C GLY A 94 -6.50 14.01 12.92
N ALA A 95 -6.99 15.22 13.17
CA ALA A 95 -7.11 16.27 12.15
C ALA A 95 -5.74 16.74 11.63
N ASP A 96 -4.68 16.61 12.44
CA ASP A 96 -3.33 17.08 12.10
C ASP A 96 -2.54 16.08 11.26
N TYR A 97 -3.11 14.90 10.97
CA TYR A 97 -2.43 13.80 10.31
C TYR A 97 -3.16 13.31 9.06
N LEU A 98 -2.38 12.72 8.15
CA LEU A 98 -2.83 11.92 7.03
C LEU A 98 -2.37 10.47 7.25
N PHE A 99 -3.19 9.51 6.86
CA PHE A 99 -2.82 8.09 6.86
C PHE A 99 -2.24 7.71 5.49
N LEU A 100 -1.06 7.09 5.50
CA LEU A 100 -0.33 6.69 4.32
C LEU A 100 0.01 5.19 4.41
N PRO A 101 -0.37 4.36 3.41
CA PRO A 101 0.11 2.99 3.34
C PRO A 101 1.57 3.00 2.87
N VAL A 102 2.40 2.18 3.50
CA VAL A 102 3.81 2.04 3.15
C VAL A 102 4.13 0.58 2.89
N HIS A 103 5.04 0.32 1.96
CA HIS A 103 5.52 -1.04 1.72
C HIS A 103 6.37 -1.51 2.94
N PRO A 104 6.28 -2.78 3.37
CA PRO A 104 7.02 -3.28 4.54
C PRO A 104 8.54 -3.39 4.35
N TRP A 105 9.00 -3.62 3.13
CA TRP A 105 10.40 -3.49 2.72
C TRP A 105 10.69 -2.04 2.37
#